data_AF-A0A6C0C6A7-F1
#
_entry.id   AF-A0A6C0C6A7-F1
#
_cell.length_a   1.000
_cell.length_b   1.000
_cell.length_c   1.000
_cell.angle_alpha   90.00
_cell.angle_beta   90.00
_cell.angle_gamma   90.00
#
_symmetry.space_group_name_H-M   'P 1'
#
loop_
_entity.id
_entity.type
_entity.pdbx_description
1 polymer ?
#
loop_
_entity_poly.entity_id
_entity_poly.type
_entity_poly.pdbx_seq_one_letter_code
_entity_poly.pdbx_strand_id
1 'polypeptide(L)'
;MNQASFSDKLVGKVMENEKVLYECDKCSKCTPKYFINLNIEGENKYICSYLCSKNMHETYGKNYWDNLVNVDDFNKYPQPITDNKKVEKFKIEISPWDIERLEYHNEMLEEDKRVEALENCSDSSYSDYESD
;
A
#
# COMPACT_ATOMS: atom_id res chain seq x y z
N MET A 1 -6.35 -9.17 9.23
CA MET A 1 -5.62 -9.75 8.09
C MET A 1 -6.59 -9.72 6.92
N ASN A 2 -6.35 -8.92 5.87
CA ASN A 2 -7.23 -8.90 4.70
C ASN A 2 -6.91 -10.13 3.85
N GLN A 3 -7.69 -11.20 4.03
CA GLN A 3 -7.60 -12.39 3.20
C GLN A 3 -8.21 -12.05 1.83
N ALA A 4 -7.47 -12.27 0.75
CA ALA A 4 -7.99 -12.05 -0.61
C ALA A 4 -9.12 -13.03 -0.91
N SER A 5 -10.22 -12.53 -1.47
CA SER A 5 -11.39 -13.34 -1.80
C SER A 5 -11.10 -14.30 -2.98
N PHE A 6 -11.97 -15.29 -3.22
CA PHE A 6 -11.82 -16.22 -4.32
C PHE A 6 -11.90 -15.50 -5.67
N SER A 7 -12.82 -14.54 -5.83
CA SER A 7 -12.91 -13.73 -7.05
C SER A 7 -11.70 -12.79 -7.24
N ASP A 8 -11.10 -12.28 -6.16
CA ASP A 8 -9.89 -11.44 -6.25
C ASP A 8 -8.69 -12.21 -6.85
N LYS A 9 -8.62 -13.53 -6.67
CA LYS A 9 -7.59 -14.39 -7.27
C LYS A 9 -7.74 -14.53 -8.78
N LEU A 10 -8.96 -14.44 -9.31
CA LEU A 10 -9.23 -14.48 -10.76
C LEU A 10 -8.81 -13.19 -11.47
N VAL A 11 -8.80 -12.08 -10.74
CA VAL A 11 -8.48 -10.74 -11.28
C VAL A 11 -6.99 -10.41 -11.10
N GLY A 12 -6.17 -11.35 -10.59
CA GLY A 12 -4.75 -11.07 -10.36
C GLY A 12 -4.52 -9.94 -9.36
N LYS A 13 -5.48 -9.65 -8.47
CA LYS A 13 -5.30 -8.69 -7.35
C LYS A 13 -4.42 -9.31 -6.26
N VAL A 14 -3.23 -9.75 -6.64
CA VAL A 14 -2.17 -9.97 -5.65
C VAL A 14 -1.57 -8.61 -5.39
N MET A 15 -1.68 -8.14 -4.15
CA MET A 15 -1.02 -6.91 -3.69
C MET A 15 0.50 -7.13 -3.69
N GLU A 16 1.13 -7.04 -4.85
CA GLU A 16 2.58 -6.87 -4.91
C GLU A 16 2.91 -5.39 -4.77
N ASN A 17 3.58 -5.07 -3.67
CA ASN A 17 4.11 -3.75 -3.39
C ASN A 17 5.26 -3.47 -4.37
N GLU A 18 4.97 -2.93 -5.56
CA GLU A 18 6.02 -2.30 -6.36
C GLU A 18 6.60 -1.15 -5.55
N LYS A 19 7.84 -1.36 -5.11
CA LYS A 19 8.53 -0.38 -4.28
C LYS A 19 8.82 0.84 -5.14
N VAL A 20 8.09 1.93 -4.92
CA VAL A 20 8.45 3.24 -5.46
C VAL A 20 9.88 3.53 -5.00
N LEU A 21 10.78 3.73 -5.95
CA LEU A 21 12.18 4.04 -5.67
C LEU A 21 12.37 5.56 -5.69
N TYR A 22 13.04 6.07 -4.67
CA TYR A 22 13.40 7.47 -4.50
C TYR A 22 14.90 7.62 -4.71
N GLU A 23 15.29 8.51 -5.62
CA GLU A 23 16.71 8.81 -5.83
C GLU A 23 17.21 9.81 -4.79
N CYS A 24 18.29 9.46 -4.10
CA CYS A 24 18.90 10.36 -3.14
C CYS A 24 19.72 11.45 -3.83
N ASP A 25 19.42 12.72 -3.57
CA ASP A 25 20.09 13.85 -4.23
C ASP A 25 21.60 13.94 -3.91
N LYS A 26 22.05 13.40 -2.77
CA LYS A 26 23.46 13.44 -2.36
C LYS A 26 24.32 12.27 -2.86
N CYS A 27 23.76 11.07 -2.94
CA CYS A 27 24.52 9.87 -3.29
C CYS A 27 24.02 9.15 -4.55
N SER A 28 22.98 9.69 -5.19
CA SER A 28 22.32 9.17 -6.39
C SER A 28 21.87 7.70 -6.26
N LYS A 29 21.72 7.20 -5.03
CA LYS A 29 21.22 5.85 -4.79
C LYS A 29 19.69 5.87 -4.80
N CYS A 30 19.11 4.98 -5.59
CA CYS A 30 17.68 4.72 -5.61
C CYS A 30 17.32 3.78 -4.45
N THR A 31 16.58 4.29 -3.47
CA THR A 31 16.11 3.50 -2.31
C THR A 31 14.59 3.50 -2.25
N PRO A 32 13.96 2.39 -1.82
CA PRO A 32 12.50 2.31 -1.71
C PRO A 32 11.92 3.15 -0.56
N LYS A 33 12.79 3.80 0.22
CA LYS A 33 12.46 4.65 1.35
C LYS A 33 13.37 5.87 1.32
N TYR A 34 12.86 6.98 1.82
CA TYR A 34 13.63 8.19 2.09
C TYR A 34 13.59 8.50 3.58
N PHE A 35 14.58 9.27 4.03
CA PHE A 35 14.70 9.79 5.40
C PHE A 35 14.14 11.22 5.48
N ILE A 36 14.49 12.07 4.51
CA ILE A 36 14.03 13.46 4.41
C ILE A 36 13.47 13.68 3.00
N ASN A 37 12.32 14.35 2.94
CA ASN A 37 11.75 14.89 1.71
C ASN A 37 11.66 16.42 1.82
N LEU A 38 12.36 17.13 0.93
CA LEU A 38 12.30 18.60 0.82
C LEU A 38 11.58 19.01 -0.45
N ASN A 39 10.78 20.08 -0.40
CA ASN A 39 10.27 20.75 -1.59
C ASN A 39 10.97 22.10 -1.76
N ILE A 40 11.89 22.17 -2.71
CA ILE A 40 12.65 23.39 -3.01
C ILE A 40 12.23 23.85 -4.40
N GLU A 41 11.68 25.06 -4.50
CA GLU A 41 11.28 25.69 -5.77
C GLU A 41 10.28 24.85 -6.60
N GLY A 42 9.49 23.98 -5.95
CA GLY A 42 8.52 23.10 -6.63
C GLY A 42 9.07 21.73 -7.02
N GLU A 43 10.35 21.46 -6.76
CA GLU A 43 10.96 20.14 -6.95
C GLU A 43 11.12 19.38 -5.64
N ASN A 44 10.69 18.12 -5.62
CA ASN A 44 10.91 17.24 -4.48
C ASN A 44 12.34 16.66 -4.52
N LYS A 45 13.08 16.86 -3.42
CA LYS A 45 14.42 16.33 -3.19
C LYS A 45 14.36 15.30 -2.07
N TYR A 46 14.82 14.09 -2.38
CA TYR A 46 14.82 12.98 -1.44
C TYR A 46 16.21 12.69 -0.93
N ILE A 47 16.30 12.34 0.36
CA ILE A 47 17.57 12.01 1.02
C ILE A 47 17.39 10.67 1.70
N CYS A 48 18.23 9.69 1.39
CA CYS A 48 18.01 8.31 1.82
C CYS A 48 18.39 7.99 3.27
N SER A 49 19.21 8.82 3.93
CA SER A 49 19.75 8.51 5.27
C SER A 49 20.27 9.72 6.02
N TYR A 50 20.43 9.56 7.34
CA TYR A 50 21.08 10.55 8.21
C TYR A 50 22.51 10.92 7.77
N LEU A 51 23.29 9.94 7.27
CA LEU A 51 24.63 10.21 6.74
C LEU A 51 24.58 11.13 5.52
N CYS A 52 23.55 10.97 4.69
CA CYS A 52 23.32 11.86 3.58
C CYS A 52 22.85 13.25 4.07
N SER A 53 22.07 13.32 5.15
CA SER A 53 21.55 14.60 5.64
C SER A 53 22.55 15.47 6.41
N LYS A 54 23.65 14.90 6.94
CA LYS A 54 24.60 15.59 7.85
C LYS A 54 25.08 16.97 7.37
N ASN A 55 25.35 17.12 6.08
CA ASN A 55 25.88 18.36 5.48
C ASN A 55 24.89 19.04 4.52
N MET A 56 23.59 18.77 4.63
CA MET A 56 22.60 19.38 3.73
C MET A 56 22.54 20.91 3.83
N HIS A 57 22.94 21.47 4.96
CA HIS A 57 23.03 22.91 5.15
C HIS A 57 24.06 23.58 4.21
N GLU A 58 25.04 22.83 3.70
CA GLU A 58 26.02 23.31 2.72
C GLU A 58 25.40 23.39 1.31
N THR A 59 24.54 22.43 0.96
CA THR A 59 23.90 22.33 -0.36
C THR A 59 22.67 23.22 -0.49
N TYR A 60 21.79 23.21 0.52
CA TYR A 60 20.46 23.86 0.47
C TYR A 60 20.35 25.08 1.40
N GLY A 61 21.44 25.49 2.04
CA GLY A 61 21.45 26.59 3.02
C GLY A 61 20.95 26.19 4.41
N LYS A 62 21.14 27.03 5.42
CA LYS A 62 20.81 26.72 6.83
C LYS A 62 19.31 26.58 7.11
N ASN A 63 18.49 27.17 6.26
CA ASN A 63 17.05 27.28 6.31
C ASN A 63 16.31 26.18 5.52
N TYR A 64 17.03 25.10 5.12
CA TYR A 64 16.43 23.97 4.41
C TYR A 64 15.31 23.26 5.18
N TRP A 65 15.30 23.36 6.52
CA TRP A 65 14.27 22.78 7.38
C TRP A 65 12.87 23.37 7.14
N ASP A 66 12.78 24.63 6.65
CA ASP A 66 11.50 25.27 6.35
C ASP A 66 10.80 24.63 5.14
N ASN A 67 11.58 23.95 4.29
CA ASN A 67 11.12 23.29 3.07
C ASN A 67 10.80 21.80 3.29
N LEU A 68 10.82 21.33 4.54
CA LEU A 68 10.58 19.93 4.87
C LEU A 68 9.10 19.58 4.65
N VAL A 69 8.83 18.57 3.83
CA VAL A 69 7.48 18.10 3.53
C VAL A 69 7.03 17.04 4.53
N ASN A 70 7.93 16.13 4.90
CA ASN A 70 7.61 15.01 5.79
C ASN A 70 7.81 15.34 7.27
N VAL A 71 7.35 16.53 7.70
CA VAL A 71 7.49 17.02 9.08
C VAL A 71 6.84 16.06 10.09
N ASP A 72 5.73 15.44 9.69
CA ASP A 72 4.99 14.51 10.53
C ASP A 72 5.80 13.24 10.87
N ASP A 73 6.74 12.82 10.02
CA ASP A 73 7.59 11.65 10.27
C ASP A 73 8.60 11.88 11.40
N PHE A 74 8.91 13.15 11.70
CA PHE A 74 9.81 13.56 12.79
C PHE A 74 9.06 13.88 14.08
N ASN A 75 7.76 14.20 13.98
CA ASN A 75 6.91 14.57 15.12
C ASN A 75 6.12 13.39 15.69
N LYS A 76 5.72 12.43 14.85
CA LYS A 76 5.08 11.17 15.24
C LYS A 76 6.08 10.05 15.01
N TYR A 77 6.23 9.16 15.99
CA TYR A 77 7.11 7.99 15.98
C TYR A 77 7.36 7.43 14.56
N PRO A 78 8.61 7.12 14.19
CA PRO A 78 8.97 6.76 12.82
C PRO A 78 8.15 5.57 12.34
N GLN A 79 7.15 5.83 11.49
CA GLN A 79 6.39 4.78 10.83
C GLN A 79 7.01 4.54 9.46
N PRO A 80 7.21 3.27 9.06
CA PRO A 80 7.75 2.97 7.74
C PRO A 80 6.77 3.43 6.66
N ILE A 81 7.21 4.38 5.83
CA ILE A 81 6.47 4.83 4.64
C ILE A 81 6.34 3.67 3.66
N THR A 82 5.11 3.32 3.31
CA THR A 82 4.77 2.36 2.26
C THR A 82 3.83 3.02 1.27
N ASP A 83 4.39 3.60 0.21
CA ASP A 83 3.60 4.09 -0.92
C ASP A 83 3.20 2.89 -1.79
N ASN A 84 2.04 2.32 -1.47
CA ASN A 84 1.47 1.22 -2.23
C ASN A 84 0.80 1.80 -3.49
N LYS A 85 1.52 1.78 -4.62
CA LYS A 85 0.91 2.08 -5.93
C LYS A 85 0.09 0.87 -6.38
N LYS A 86 -1.19 1.09 -6.71
CA LYS A 86 -2.03 0.07 -7.35
C LYS A 86 -1.57 -0.06 -8.81
N VAL A 87 -0.97 -1.18 -9.16
CA VAL A 87 -0.65 -1.53 -10.55
C VAL A 87 -1.45 -2.78 -10.91
N GLU A 88 -2.30 -2.68 -11.92
CA GLU A 88 -3.05 -3.84 -12.43
C GLU A 88 -2.11 -4.73 -13.23
N LYS A 89 -1.65 -5.84 -12.62
CA LYS A 89 -0.93 -6.89 -13.35
C LYS A 89 -1.92 -7.94 -13.79
N PHE A 90 -2.28 -7.86 -15.06
CA PHE A 90 -3.07 -8.85 -15.81
C PHE A 90 -4.55 -8.91 -15.41
N LYS A 91 -5.41 -8.38 -16.28
CA LYS A 91 -6.86 -8.55 -16.21
C LYS A 91 -7.26 -9.68 -17.14
N ILE A 92 -7.88 -10.73 -16.60
CA ILE A 92 -8.57 -11.70 -17.45
C ILE A 92 -9.84 -11.01 -17.95
N GLU A 93 -9.89 -10.73 -19.26
CA GLU A 93 -11.10 -10.21 -19.88
C GLU A 93 -12.16 -11.31 -19.91
N ILE A 94 -13.26 -11.09 -19.19
CA ILE A 94 -14.39 -12.00 -19.16
C ILE A 94 -15.26 -11.68 -20.37
N SER A 95 -15.19 -12.54 -21.39
CA SER A 95 -16.01 -12.44 -22.58
C SER A 95 -17.37 -13.10 -22.33
N PRO A 96 -18.51 -12.47 -22.68
CA PRO A 96 -19.83 -13.11 -22.66
C PRO A 96 -19.94 -14.35 -23.56
N TRP A 97 -18.98 -14.52 -24.47
CA TRP A 97 -18.93 -15.61 -25.45
C TRP A 97 -18.11 -16.81 -24.98
N ASP A 98 -17.35 -16.66 -23.87
CA ASP A 98 -16.58 -17.72 -23.24
C ASP A 98 -17.38 -18.25 -22.03
N ILE A 99 -18.33 -19.13 -22.33
CA ILE A 99 -19.37 -19.59 -21.40
C ILE A 99 -18.75 -20.30 -20.18
N GLU A 100 -17.75 -21.15 -20.40
CA GLU A 100 -17.06 -21.90 -19.34
C GLU A 100 -16.36 -20.95 -18.36
N ARG A 101 -15.65 -19.94 -18.91
CA ARG A 101 -14.95 -18.95 -18.08
C ARG A 101 -15.91 -18.01 -17.35
N LEU A 102 -17.05 -17.68 -17.95
CA LEU A 102 -18.11 -16.88 -17.33
C LEU A 102 -18.79 -17.63 -16.18
N GLU A 103 -19.11 -18.91 -16.39
CA GLU A 103 -19.72 -19.79 -15.37
C GLU A 103 -18.80 -19.92 -14.15
N TYR A 104 -17.53 -20.21 -14.39
CA TYR A 104 -16.52 -20.30 -13.34
C TYR A 104 -16.35 -18.98 -12.56
N HIS A 105 -16.38 -17.83 -13.25
CA HIS A 105 -16.31 -16.53 -12.57
C HIS A 105 -17.53 -16.27 -11.67
N ASN A 106 -18.73 -16.64 -12.12
CA ASN A 106 -19.94 -16.46 -11.33
C ASN A 106 -19.96 -17.37 -10.09
N GLU A 107 -19.48 -18.61 -10.22
CA GLU A 107 -19.34 -19.54 -9.09
C GLU A 107 -18.43 -18.96 -8.00
N MET A 108 -17.30 -18.35 -8.38
CA MET A 108 -16.39 -17.72 -7.41
C MET A 108 -17.01 -16.50 -6.71
N LEU A 109 -17.86 -15.71 -7.40
CA LEU A 109 -18.59 -14.61 -6.78
C LEU A 109 -19.67 -15.09 -5.80
N GLU A 110 -20.33 -16.21 -6.11
CA GLU A 110 -21.30 -16.83 -5.20
C GLU A 110 -20.63 -17.38 -3.95
N GLU A 111 -19.47 -18.00 -4.10
CA GLU A 111 -18.69 -18.52 -2.97
C GLU A 111 -18.22 -17.38 -2.05
N ASP A 112 -17.75 -16.27 -2.61
CA ASP A 112 -17.37 -15.08 -1.80
C ASP A 112 -18.57 -14.56 -0.97
N LYS A 113 -19.76 -14.49 -1.55
CA LYS A 113 -20.99 -14.11 -0.82
C LYS A 113 -21.34 -15.11 0.27
N ARG A 114 -21.14 -16.41 0.01
CA ARG A 114 -21.40 -17.48 0.98
C ARG A 114 -20.47 -17.38 2.19
N VAL A 115 -19.19 -17.09 1.94
CA VAL A 115 -18.19 -16.87 3.00
C VAL A 115 -18.52 -15.62 3.80
N GLU A 116 -18.82 -14.49 3.14
CA GLU A 116 -19.20 -13.24 3.82
C GLU A 116 -20.43 -13.43 4.72
N ALA A 117 -21.44 -14.16 4.25
CA ALA A 117 -22.62 -14.47 5.05
C ALA A 117 -22.28 -15.35 6.28
N LEU A 118 -21.37 -16.31 6.13
CA LEU A 118 -20.93 -17.18 7.23
C LEU A 118 -20.13 -16.41 8.29
N GLU A 119 -19.22 -15.53 7.87
CA GLU A 119 -18.42 -14.70 8.78
C GLU A 119 -19.32 -13.76 9.58
N ASN A 120 -20.26 -13.08 8.91
CA ASN A 120 -21.21 -12.16 9.54
C ASN A 120 -22.22 -12.84 10.48
N CYS A 121 -22.59 -14.09 10.23
CA CYS A 121 -23.48 -14.85 11.12
C CYS A 121 -22.78 -15.36 12.39
N SER A 122 -21.45 -15.50 12.38
CA SER A 122 -20.71 -16.04 13.53
C SER A 122 -20.68 -15.09 14.75
N ASP A 123 -20.87 -13.79 14.53
CA ASP A 123 -20.93 -12.78 15.58
C ASP A 123 -22.28 -12.72 16.33
N SER A 124 -23.32 -13.41 15.86
CA SER A 124 -24.68 -13.29 16.42
C SER A 124 -25.15 -14.47 17.30
N SER A 125 -24.33 -15.51 17.51
CA SER A 125 -24.79 -16.76 18.14
C SER A 125 -23.96 -17.19 19.36
N TYR A 126 -23.82 -16.30 20.34
CA TYR A 126 -23.39 -16.68 21.70
C TYR A 126 -24.21 -15.94 22.77
N SER A 127 -25.52 -16.20 22.80
CA SER A 127 -26.32 -16.03 24.01
C SER A 127 -27.43 -17.06 23.99
N ASP A 128 -27.29 -18.11 24.80
CA ASP A 128 -28.37 -18.67 25.62
C ASP A 128 -28.00 -20.07 26.12
N TYR A 129 -27.39 -20.09 27.31
CA TYR A 129 -27.53 -21.21 28.24
C TYR A 129 -27.77 -20.59 29.62
N GLU A 130 -29.02 -20.20 29.88
CA GLU A 130 -29.49 -19.93 31.23
C GLU A 130 -29.60 -21.27 31.97
N SER A 131 -28.99 -21.31 33.16
CA SER A 131 -28.80 -22.50 33.99
C SER A 131 -30.06 -22.83 34.77
N ASP A 132 -30.52 -24.08 34.71
CA ASP A 132 -31.36 -24.70 35.77
C ASP A 132 -30.48 -25.14 36.95
#